data_AF-A0A8W8L0K8-F1
#
_entry.id   AF-A0A8W8L0K8-F1
#
_cell.length_a   1.000
_cell.length_b   1.000
_cell.length_c   1.000
_cell.angle_alpha   90.00
_cell.angle_beta   90.00
_cell.angle_gamma   90.00
#
_symmetry.space_group_name_H-M   'P 1'
#
loop_
_entity.id
_entity.type
_entity.pdbx_description
1 polymer ?
#
loop_
_entity_poly.entity_id
_entity_poly.type
_entity_poly.pdbx_seq_one_letter_code
_entity_poly.pdbx_strand_id
1 'polypeptide(L)'
;MTQLAKIFLPVLFLVENVLSGCSDKWKTIVKTGKDGKEKSGSKRDLVNHLMVGDDIRFSLDNGLYFSSIQSAILTGDENICAQALFHISKSGYNNFQSDAYWSFLNVCTSGHVHMSRWSVGAHTDRGQTKTTYDITWYAR
;
A
#
# COMPACT_ATOMS: atom_id res chain seq x y z
N MET A 1 22.38 55.66 -25.34
CA MET A 1 21.19 55.51 -24.47
C MET A 1 20.67 54.10 -24.63
N THR A 2 20.74 53.40 -23.52
CA THR A 2 20.35 52.02 -23.23
C THR A 2 18.91 51.71 -23.62
N GLN A 3 18.67 50.59 -24.32
CA GLN A 3 17.38 49.92 -24.27
C GLN A 3 17.59 48.41 -24.16
N LEU A 4 16.99 47.88 -23.10
CA LEU A 4 17.14 46.54 -22.55
C LEU A 4 16.69 45.44 -23.51
N ALA A 5 17.53 44.43 -23.67
CA ALA A 5 17.12 43.13 -24.23
C ALA A 5 16.14 42.47 -23.26
N LYS A 6 14.86 42.40 -23.64
CA LYS A 6 13.88 41.53 -22.97
C LYS A 6 14.15 40.10 -23.45
N ILE A 7 14.88 39.34 -22.63
CA ILE A 7 14.94 37.89 -22.74
C ILE A 7 13.57 37.36 -22.32
N PHE A 8 12.73 37.02 -23.29
CA PHE A 8 11.57 36.18 -23.07
C PHE A 8 12.08 34.73 -22.94
N LEU A 9 12.31 34.27 -21.72
CA LEU A 9 12.39 32.83 -21.45
C LEU A 9 10.96 32.27 -21.58
N PRO A 10 10.71 31.24 -22.41
CA PRO A 10 9.42 30.58 -22.41
C PRO A 10 9.34 29.76 -21.12
N VAL A 11 8.58 30.25 -20.16
CA VAL A 11 8.06 29.45 -19.03
C VAL A 11 6.92 28.58 -19.58
N LEU A 12 7.27 27.70 -20.53
CA LEU A 12 6.33 26.81 -21.21
C LEU A 12 6.97 25.43 -21.43
N PHE A 13 7.77 24.95 -20.47
CA PHE A 13 8.37 23.61 -20.51
C PHE A 13 8.35 22.89 -19.14
N LEU A 14 7.51 23.32 -18.21
CA LEU A 14 7.40 22.70 -16.87
C LEU A 14 5.95 22.38 -16.45
N VAL A 15 5.02 22.23 -17.40
CA VAL A 15 3.62 21.88 -17.08
C VAL A 15 3.15 20.58 -17.74
N GLU A 16 4.03 19.80 -18.39
CA GLU A 16 3.64 18.52 -18.99
C GLU A 16 4.09 17.27 -18.22
N ASN A 17 4.95 17.40 -17.20
CA ASN A 17 5.50 16.24 -16.47
C ASN A 17 4.81 15.93 -15.13
N VAL A 18 3.68 16.58 -14.79
CA VAL A 18 2.97 16.29 -13.54
C VAL A 18 1.96 15.13 -13.70
N LEU A 19 1.60 14.76 -14.93
CA LEU A 19 0.61 13.70 -15.20
C LEU A 19 1.23 12.33 -15.53
N SER A 20 2.54 12.23 -15.78
CA SER A 20 3.21 10.94 -15.99
C SER A 20 3.29 10.10 -14.71
N GLY A 21 3.17 10.71 -13.53
CA GLY A 21 3.22 9.99 -12.25
C GLY A 21 2.06 9.00 -12.01
N CYS A 22 1.01 9.05 -12.84
CA CYS A 22 -0.12 8.11 -12.78
C CYS A 22 -0.07 7.02 -13.86
N SER A 23 0.93 7.02 -14.76
CA SER A 23 1.01 6.01 -15.84
C SER A 23 1.62 4.69 -15.38
N ASP A 24 2.40 4.70 -14.30
CA ASP A 24 3.06 3.51 -13.79
C ASP A 24 2.03 2.56 -13.18
N LYS A 25 1.82 1.45 -13.89
CA LYS A 25 0.86 0.43 -13.50
C LYS A 25 1.48 -0.45 -12.42
N TRP A 26 0.76 -0.58 -11.32
CA TRP A 26 1.02 -1.60 -10.30
C TRP A 26 1.07 -2.98 -10.94
N LYS A 27 2.20 -3.67 -10.79
CA LYS A 27 2.40 -5.03 -11.31
C LYS A 27 2.19 -6.01 -10.18
N THR A 28 1.42 -7.07 -10.44
CA THR A 28 1.29 -8.18 -9.49
C THR A 28 2.63 -8.91 -9.38
N ILE A 29 3.12 -9.08 -8.15
CA ILE A 29 4.35 -9.83 -7.86
C ILE A 29 3.98 -11.26 -7.48
N VAL A 30 3.17 -11.43 -6.44
CA VAL A 30 2.79 -12.73 -5.88
C VAL A 30 1.37 -12.70 -5.35
N LYS A 31 0.66 -13.81 -5.51
CA LYS A 31 -0.62 -14.10 -4.86
C LYS A 31 -0.42 -15.23 -3.88
N THR A 32 -0.78 -15.04 -2.61
CA THR A 32 -0.74 -16.08 -1.58
C THR A 32 -2.14 -16.45 -1.13
N GLY A 33 -2.34 -17.72 -0.83
CA GLY A 33 -3.59 -18.20 -0.25
C GLY A 33 -3.73 -17.90 1.23
N LYS A 34 -4.92 -18.16 1.77
CA LYS A 34 -5.19 -18.18 3.23
C LYS A 34 -4.26 -19.10 4.03
N ASP A 35 -3.70 -20.12 3.38
CA ASP A 35 -2.72 -21.06 3.93
C ASP A 35 -1.25 -20.63 3.70
N GLY A 36 -1.06 -19.45 3.11
CA GLY A 36 0.25 -18.90 2.79
C GLY A 36 0.93 -19.52 1.57
N LYS A 37 0.28 -20.44 0.85
CA LYS A 37 0.86 -21.01 -0.37
C LYS A 37 0.78 -20.01 -1.52
N GLU A 38 1.81 -20.00 -2.35
CA GLU A 38 1.82 -19.20 -3.58
C GLU A 38 0.82 -19.79 -4.57
N LYS A 39 -0.14 -18.97 -5.01
CA LYS A 39 -1.07 -19.30 -6.09
C LYS A 39 -0.53 -18.87 -7.46
N SER A 40 0.28 -17.81 -7.48
CA SER A 40 0.98 -17.31 -8.68
C SER A 40 2.10 -16.37 -8.28
N GLY A 41 3.17 -16.29 -9.07
CA GLY A 41 4.37 -15.51 -8.73
C GLY A 41 5.16 -16.13 -7.58
N SER A 42 6.09 -15.39 -6.97
CA SER A 42 6.88 -15.89 -5.84
C SER A 42 7.07 -14.88 -4.71
N LYS A 43 7.12 -15.37 -3.46
CA LYS A 43 7.49 -14.60 -2.27
C LYS A 43 8.93 -14.11 -2.39
N ARG A 44 9.82 -14.90 -3.01
CA ARG A 44 11.19 -14.49 -3.29
C ARG A 44 11.24 -13.21 -4.14
N ASP A 45 10.39 -13.08 -5.16
CA ASP A 45 10.34 -11.85 -5.97
C ASP A 45 9.85 -10.66 -5.15
N LEU A 46 8.88 -10.88 -4.25
CA LEU A 46 8.45 -9.84 -3.31
C LEU A 46 9.59 -9.40 -2.38
N VAL A 47 10.41 -10.34 -1.89
CA VAL A 47 11.63 -10.01 -1.14
C VAL A 47 12.57 -9.16 -1.99
N ASN A 48 12.82 -9.55 -3.24
CA ASN A 48 13.71 -8.80 -4.13
C ASN A 48 13.22 -7.36 -4.36
N HIS A 49 11.92 -7.17 -4.61
CA HIS A 49 11.31 -5.86 -4.77
C HIS A 49 11.44 -4.99 -3.50
N LEU A 50 11.23 -5.57 -2.32
CA LEU A 50 11.47 -4.87 -1.05
C LEU A 50 12.93 -4.45 -0.88
N MET A 51 13.87 -5.32 -1.25
CA MET A 51 15.31 -5.06 -1.09
C MET A 51 15.83 -3.95 -2.01
N VAL A 52 15.23 -3.77 -3.19
CA VAL A 52 15.58 -2.67 -4.10
C VAL A 52 14.84 -1.36 -3.78
N GLY A 53 13.88 -1.40 -2.85
CA GLY A 53 13.15 -0.23 -2.38
C GLY A 53 11.94 0.15 -3.23
N ASP A 54 11.37 -0.78 -3.98
CA ASP A 54 10.13 -0.54 -4.74
C ASP A 54 8.97 -0.18 -3.80
N ASP A 55 8.00 0.58 -4.32
CA ASP A 55 6.79 0.89 -3.56
C ASP A 55 5.87 -0.34 -3.60
N ILE A 56 5.53 -0.86 -2.42
CA ILE A 56 4.78 -2.11 -2.27
C ILE A 56 3.37 -1.85 -1.77
N ARG A 57 2.41 -2.49 -2.46
CA ARG A 57 1.01 -2.58 -2.03
C ARG A 57 0.58 -4.02 -1.89
N PHE A 58 -0.46 -4.21 -1.08
CA PHE A 58 -1.22 -5.45 -1.08
C PHE A 58 -2.70 -5.19 -1.28
N SER A 59 -3.40 -6.25 -1.69
CA SER A 59 -4.84 -6.33 -1.63
C SER A 59 -5.30 -7.53 -0.81
N LEU A 60 -6.41 -7.36 -0.10
CA LEU A 60 -7.11 -8.43 0.61
C LEU A 60 -8.45 -8.69 -0.06
N ASP A 61 -9.01 -9.86 0.21
CA ASP A 61 -10.37 -10.24 -0.16
C ASP A 61 -10.66 -10.01 -1.66
N ASN A 62 -9.76 -10.52 -2.51
CA ASN A 62 -9.83 -10.41 -3.97
C ASN A 62 -9.92 -8.98 -4.52
N GLY A 63 -9.29 -8.01 -3.83
CA GLY A 63 -9.24 -6.62 -4.30
C GLY A 63 -10.37 -5.74 -3.76
N LEU A 64 -11.07 -6.15 -2.71
CA LEU A 64 -12.00 -5.26 -2.01
C LEU A 64 -11.28 -4.29 -1.07
N TYR A 65 -10.04 -4.61 -0.69
CA TYR A 65 -9.21 -3.77 0.15
C TYR A 65 -7.83 -3.60 -0.47
N PHE A 66 -7.28 -2.38 -0.46
CA PHE A 66 -5.93 -2.08 -0.92
C PHE A 66 -5.20 -1.19 0.07
N SER A 67 -3.91 -1.48 0.28
CA SER A 67 -3.03 -0.61 1.06
C SER A 67 -1.59 -0.63 0.57
N SER A 68 -0.89 0.48 0.80
CA SER A 68 0.57 0.52 0.81
C SER A 68 1.09 0.09 2.19
N ILE A 69 2.25 -0.53 2.20
CA ILE A 69 2.94 -0.91 3.45
C ILE A 69 3.78 0.27 3.97
N GLN A 70 4.07 0.30 5.26
CA GLN A 70 5.04 1.27 5.83
C GLN A 70 6.30 0.58 6.35
N SER A 71 6.21 -0.69 6.73
CA SER A 71 7.36 -1.50 7.11
C SER A 71 7.12 -2.96 6.73
N ALA A 72 8.19 -3.71 6.54
CA ALA A 72 8.15 -5.14 6.30
C ALA A 72 9.30 -5.82 7.03
N ILE A 73 9.03 -7.01 7.55
CA ILE A 73 10.05 -7.90 8.10
C ILE A 73 10.05 -9.20 7.30
N LEU A 74 11.24 -9.66 6.94
CA LEU A 74 11.44 -11.02 6.45
C LEU A 74 11.45 -11.98 7.64
N THR A 75 10.64 -13.01 7.56
CA THR A 75 10.52 -14.10 8.52
C THR A 75 11.00 -15.40 7.87
N GLY A 76 10.95 -16.51 8.59
CA GLY A 76 11.33 -17.82 8.05
C GLY A 76 10.53 -18.21 6.79
N ASP A 77 11.10 -19.09 5.98
CA ASP A 77 10.47 -19.64 4.76
C ASP A 77 10.04 -18.56 3.75
N GLU A 78 10.86 -17.51 3.62
CA GLU A 78 10.64 -16.36 2.72
C GLU A 78 9.32 -15.62 3.00
N ASN A 79 8.73 -15.80 4.18
CA ASN A 79 7.52 -15.10 4.52
C ASN A 79 7.82 -13.67 4.89
N ILE A 80 7.06 -12.73 4.35
CA ILE A 80 7.12 -11.33 4.75
C ILE A 80 5.90 -11.03 5.60
N CYS A 81 6.10 -10.31 6.70
CA CYS A 81 5.03 -9.66 7.44
C CYS A 81 5.20 -8.15 7.34
N ALA A 82 4.19 -7.47 6.80
CA ALA A 82 4.20 -6.03 6.57
C ALA A 82 3.19 -5.29 7.45
N GLN A 83 3.54 -4.09 7.88
CA GLN A 83 2.64 -3.20 8.60
C GLN A 83 1.94 -2.24 7.64
N ALA A 84 0.63 -2.08 7.84
CA ALA A 84 -0.22 -1.07 7.20
C ALA A 84 -0.91 -0.24 8.29
N LEU A 85 -0.35 0.93 8.62
CA LEU A 85 -0.69 1.71 9.80
C LEU A 85 -1.62 2.91 9.53
N PHE A 86 -1.70 3.38 8.28
CA PHE A 86 -2.45 4.60 7.95
C PHE A 86 -3.81 4.32 7.30
N HIS A 87 -4.72 3.71 8.05
CA HIS A 87 -6.09 3.50 7.58
C HIS A 87 -7.12 4.11 8.51
N ILE A 88 -8.00 4.91 7.94
CA ILE A 88 -9.27 5.28 8.57
C ILE A 88 -10.38 4.49 7.89
N SER A 89 -11.29 3.93 8.68
CA SER A 89 -12.41 3.15 8.18
C SER A 89 -13.36 3.97 7.31
N LYS A 90 -13.78 3.38 6.19
CA LYS A 90 -14.58 4.02 5.16
C LYS A 90 -15.88 3.27 4.94
N SER A 91 -16.96 4.02 4.69
CA SER A 91 -18.26 3.50 4.24
C SER A 91 -18.36 3.46 2.71
N GLY A 92 -17.45 4.16 2.01
CA GLY A 92 -17.33 4.15 0.55
C GLY A 92 -16.05 4.83 0.08
N TYR A 93 -15.89 4.99 -1.23
CA TYR A 93 -14.66 5.54 -1.81
C TYR A 93 -14.29 6.94 -1.26
N ASN A 94 -15.27 7.85 -1.25
CA ASN A 94 -15.14 9.24 -0.81
C ASN A 94 -15.64 9.49 0.62
N ASN A 95 -16.23 8.50 1.28
CA ASN A 95 -16.93 8.70 2.56
C ASN A 95 -16.28 7.87 3.67
N PHE A 96 -15.95 8.54 4.77
CA PHE A 96 -15.67 7.88 6.04
C PHE A 96 -16.98 7.37 6.66
N GLN A 97 -16.90 6.29 7.42
CA GLN A 97 -18.05 5.86 8.22
C GLN A 97 -18.29 6.86 9.37
N SER A 98 -19.53 7.01 9.82
CA SER A 98 -19.91 7.98 10.87
C SER A 98 -19.17 7.76 12.19
N ASP A 99 -18.99 6.49 12.57
CA ASP A 99 -18.22 6.06 13.72
C ASP A 99 -16.82 5.60 13.26
N ALA A 100 -16.02 6.53 12.72
CA ALA A 100 -14.73 6.25 12.11
C ALA A 100 -13.70 5.73 13.13
N TYR A 101 -12.84 4.82 12.66
CA TYR A 101 -11.76 4.25 13.45
C TYR A 101 -10.49 4.12 12.63
N TRP A 102 -9.35 4.25 13.30
CA TRP A 102 -8.05 3.83 12.81
C TRP A 102 -7.99 2.31 12.74
N SER A 103 -7.41 1.78 11.66
CA SER A 103 -7.12 0.36 11.48
C SER A 103 -5.63 0.17 11.26
N PHE A 104 -4.99 -0.60 12.14
CA PHE A 104 -3.58 -0.96 12.04
C PHE A 104 -3.49 -2.43 11.69
N LEU A 105 -2.86 -2.76 10.56
CA LEU A 105 -2.75 -4.14 10.09
C LEU A 105 -1.30 -4.61 10.14
N ASN A 106 -1.13 -5.87 10.52
CA ASN A 106 0.02 -6.70 10.16
C ASN A 106 -0.47 -7.75 9.17
N VAL A 107 0.10 -7.78 7.97
CA VAL A 107 -0.29 -8.67 6.87
C VAL A 107 0.91 -9.51 6.47
N CYS A 108 0.77 -10.83 6.58
CA CYS A 108 1.85 -11.76 6.27
C CYS A 108 1.56 -12.55 4.99
N THR A 109 2.58 -12.82 4.17
CA THR A 109 2.50 -13.72 3.01
C THR A 109 2.14 -15.16 3.38
N SER A 110 2.16 -15.50 4.67
CA SER A 110 1.63 -16.76 5.20
C SER A 110 0.09 -16.81 5.22
N GLY A 111 -0.58 -15.75 4.74
CA GLY A 111 -2.04 -15.61 4.76
C GLY A 111 -2.56 -14.95 6.04
N HIS A 112 -1.77 -14.89 7.12
CA HIS A 112 -2.19 -14.32 8.39
C HIS A 112 -2.32 -12.80 8.32
N VAL A 113 -3.45 -12.29 8.81
CA VAL A 113 -3.72 -10.86 8.98
C VAL A 113 -4.18 -10.60 10.40
N HIS A 114 -3.48 -9.69 11.07
CA HIS A 114 -3.88 -9.16 12.37
C HIS A 114 -4.24 -7.69 12.21
N MET A 115 -5.42 -7.32 12.68
CA MET A 115 -5.96 -5.97 12.60
C MET A 115 -6.34 -5.49 13.98
N SER A 116 -5.88 -4.31 14.35
CA SER A 116 -6.22 -3.61 15.60
C SER A 116 -6.95 -2.31 15.26
N ARG A 117 -8.03 -1.99 15.99
CA ARG A 117 -8.90 -0.85 15.67
C ARG A 117 -9.02 0.11 16.85
N TRP A 118 -8.90 1.40 16.58
CA TRP A 118 -8.96 2.46 17.59
C TRP A 118 -9.85 3.60 17.13
N SER A 119 -10.68 4.16 18.00
CA SER A 119 -11.59 5.25 17.60
C SER A 119 -10.81 6.48 17.13
N VAL A 120 -11.27 7.14 16.07
CA VAL A 120 -10.66 8.41 15.65
C VAL A 120 -10.98 9.48 16.69
N GLY A 121 -9.96 10.24 17.12
CA GLY A 121 -10.12 11.33 18.09
C GLY A 121 -10.20 10.89 19.57
N ALA A 122 -10.06 9.59 19.86
CA ALA A 122 -10.05 9.07 21.23
C ALA A 122 -9.07 7.90 21.39
N HIS A 123 -8.59 7.68 22.62
CA HIS A 123 -7.72 6.54 22.95
C HIS A 123 -8.57 5.31 23.33
N THR A 124 -9.57 4.99 22.51
CA THR A 124 -10.52 3.91 22.80
C THR A 124 -10.27 2.73 21.85
N ASP A 125 -9.82 1.62 22.43
CA ASP A 125 -9.69 0.34 21.74
C ASP A 125 -11.06 -0.18 21.30
N ARG A 126 -11.15 -0.64 20.05
CA ARG A 126 -12.35 -1.24 19.44
C ARG A 126 -12.20 -2.73 19.18
N GLY A 127 -11.14 -3.33 19.71
CA GLY A 127 -10.83 -4.74 19.59
C GLY A 127 -9.97 -5.07 18.37
N GLN A 128 -9.63 -6.35 18.30
CA GLN A 128 -8.69 -6.89 17.34
C GLN A 128 -9.27 -8.09 16.60
N THR A 129 -8.86 -8.29 15.36
CA THR A 129 -9.21 -9.46 14.55
C THR A 129 -7.94 -10.13 14.07
N LYS A 130 -7.84 -11.44 14.28
CA LYS A 130 -6.81 -12.29 13.69
C LYS A 130 -7.53 -13.25 12.75
N THR A 131 -7.14 -13.26 11.48
CA THR A 131 -7.79 -14.06 10.44
C THR A 131 -6.81 -14.41 9.34
N THR A 132 -7.27 -15.12 8.31
CA THR A 132 -6.49 -15.40 7.11
C THR A 132 -7.20 -14.93 5.84
N TYR A 133 -6.42 -14.42 4.89
CA TYR A 133 -6.91 -13.94 3.60
C TYR A 133 -6.12 -14.52 2.44
N ASP A 134 -6.76 -14.57 1.28
CA ASP A 134 -6.01 -14.55 0.02
C ASP A 134 -5.47 -13.13 -0.16
N ILE A 135 -4.18 -13.01 -0.48
CA ILE A 135 -3.46 -11.74 -0.51
C ILE A 135 -2.76 -11.61 -1.85
N THR A 136 -2.94 -10.48 -2.54
CA THR A 136 -2.14 -10.16 -3.73
C THR A 136 -1.19 -9.02 -3.41
N TRP A 137 0.08 -9.17 -3.78
CA TRP A 137 1.12 -8.17 -3.59
C TRP A 137 1.51 -7.55 -4.92
N TYR A 138 1.81 -6.26 -4.89
CA TYR A 138 2.12 -5.45 -6.06
C TYR A 138 3.34 -4.56 -5.82
N ALA A 139 4.10 -4.28 -6.87
CA ALA A 139 5.19 -3.30 -6.90
C ALA A 139 4.96 -2.26 -7.99
N ARG A 140 5.60 -1.10 -7.81
CA ARG A 140 5.89 -0.13 -8.86
C ARG A 140 7.29 0.46 -8.67
#